data_AF-X0Z5V4-F1
#
_entry.id   AF-X0Z5V4-F1
#
_cell.length_a   1.000
_cell.length_b   1.000
_cell.length_c   1.000
_cell.angle_alpha   90.00
_cell.angle_beta   90.00
_cell.angle_gamma   90.00
#
_symmetry.space_group_name_H-M   'P 1'
#
loop_
_entity.id
_entity.type
_entity.pdbx_description
1 polymer ?
#
loop_
_entity_poly.entity_id
_entity_poly.type
_entity_poly.pdbx_seq_one_letter_code
_entity_poly.pdbx_strand_id
1 'polypeptide(L)'
;MTKNGSLLGLGAKWVTTKDDIKPTDPVSENMNVLVGKPVKAFIYQDHAAYIATHQAFMQDPQIAAFVGQNPAAQQVMAALNAHIAEHIAFDYRSQMEQKLGVPLPAPNQELDEKDEVLLARLISDAGTQLTQQKQAQAAQAAAQQKMQDPLIQMQQEELKLKQQEIQRKAQKDQADAAIDAARLQLDTQKAQTTAAIESSRIAAQNEQAQAKNDLDEVKAIMDLAKAQQPRGPQGG
;
A
#
# COMPACT_ATOMS: atom_id res chain seq x y z
N MET A 1 -19.71 30.53 89.00
CA MET A 1 -18.72 31.27 88.16
C MET A 1 -17.73 30.21 87.68
N THR A 2 -17.56 29.87 86.40
CA THR A 2 -17.89 30.54 85.13
C THR A 2 -17.92 29.45 84.04
N LYS A 3 -18.85 29.58 83.08
CA LYS A 3 -19.02 28.74 81.87
C LYS A 3 -18.14 29.26 80.70
N ASN A 4 -18.10 28.45 79.63
CA ASN A 4 -17.74 28.70 78.21
C ASN A 4 -16.31 28.29 77.83
N GLY A 5 -16.05 27.61 76.71
CA GLY A 5 -16.91 27.22 75.59
C GLY A 5 -16.03 26.81 74.41
N SER A 6 -16.48 25.77 73.70
CA SER A 6 -16.12 25.26 72.37
C SER A 6 -15.36 26.20 71.41
N LEU A 7 -14.42 25.64 70.62
CA LEU A 7 -14.54 25.49 69.15
C LEU A 7 -13.20 25.16 68.47
N LEU A 8 -13.19 23.99 67.82
CA LEU A 8 -12.63 23.69 66.49
C LEU A 8 -11.34 24.41 66.02
N GLY A 9 -10.28 23.62 65.88
CA GLY A 9 -9.15 23.89 64.99
C GLY A 9 -8.79 22.64 64.19
N LEU A 10 -9.67 22.24 63.27
CA LEU A 10 -9.40 21.27 62.21
C LEU A 10 -8.23 21.77 61.36
N GLY A 11 -7.04 21.20 61.58
CA GLY A 11 -5.82 21.57 60.86
C GLY A 11 -4.97 20.38 60.41
N ALA A 12 -5.47 19.15 60.49
CA ALA A 12 -4.83 18.01 59.85
C ALA A 12 -5.08 18.10 58.34
N LYS A 13 -4.23 18.88 57.66
CA LYS A 13 -4.11 18.89 56.21
C LYS A 13 -3.72 17.47 55.80
N TRP A 14 -4.71 16.67 55.42
CA TRP A 14 -4.53 15.40 54.74
C TRP A 14 -3.83 15.66 53.40
N VAL A 15 -2.51 15.79 53.44
CA VAL A 15 -1.68 15.63 52.25
C VAL A 15 -1.61 14.12 52.07
N THR A 16 -2.40 13.59 51.14
CA THR A 16 -2.27 12.21 50.67
C THR A 16 -0.82 12.05 50.21
N THR A 17 -0.03 11.29 50.95
CA THR A 17 1.35 11.02 50.55
C THR A 17 1.34 10.00 49.41
N LYS A 18 2.43 9.88 48.64
CA LYS A 18 2.55 8.87 47.58
C LYS A 18 2.37 7.43 48.10
N ASP A 19 2.36 7.23 49.40
CA ASP A 19 2.21 5.93 50.07
C ASP A 19 0.76 5.64 50.51
N ASP A 20 -0.14 6.63 50.44
CA ASP A 20 -1.57 6.46 50.75
C ASP A 20 -2.41 6.08 49.51
N ILE A 21 -1.80 6.06 48.33
CA ILE A 21 -2.45 5.67 47.08
C ILE A 21 -2.63 4.15 47.09
N LYS A 22 -3.86 3.69 46.90
CA LYS A 22 -4.17 2.26 46.74
C LYS A 22 -4.10 1.88 45.27
N PRO A 23 -3.72 0.63 44.96
CA PRO A 23 -3.81 0.13 43.59
C PRO A 23 -5.23 0.23 43.06
N THR A 24 -5.36 0.75 41.84
CA THR A 24 -6.62 0.93 41.13
C THR A 24 -6.52 0.33 39.72
N ASP A 25 -7.65 0.06 39.10
CA ASP A 25 -7.69 -0.37 37.70
C ASP A 25 -7.31 0.79 36.75
N PRO A 26 -6.83 0.52 35.53
CA PRO A 26 -6.30 1.55 34.64
C PRO A 26 -7.36 2.56 34.16
N VAL A 27 -8.65 2.16 34.15
CA VAL A 27 -9.75 3.08 33.79
C VAL A 27 -10.00 4.05 34.94
N SER A 28 -10.05 3.57 36.18
CA SER A 28 -10.13 4.43 37.36
C SER A 28 -8.93 5.38 37.46
N GLU A 29 -7.74 4.95 37.06
CA GLU A 29 -6.56 5.81 37.00
C GLU A 29 -6.69 6.90 35.92
N ASN A 30 -7.20 6.56 34.72
CA ASN A 30 -7.54 7.57 33.70
C ASN A 30 -8.54 8.61 34.26
N MET A 31 -9.58 8.15 34.97
CA MET A 31 -10.55 9.03 35.61
C MET A 31 -9.89 9.93 36.66
N ASN A 32 -9.02 9.37 37.50
CA ASN A 32 -8.28 10.11 38.51
C ASN A 32 -7.41 11.20 37.89
N VAL A 33 -6.69 10.90 36.81
CA VAL A 33 -5.84 11.87 36.10
C VAL A 33 -6.68 13.01 35.52
N LEU A 34 -7.85 12.74 34.93
CA LEU A 34 -8.75 13.80 34.40
C LEU A 34 -9.22 14.79 35.47
N VAL A 35 -9.41 14.32 36.71
CA VAL A 35 -9.84 15.15 37.84
C VAL A 35 -8.67 15.63 38.72
N GLY A 36 -7.43 15.46 38.26
CA GLY A 36 -6.23 15.92 38.96
C GLY A 36 -5.89 15.16 40.24
N LYS A 37 -6.40 13.94 40.41
CA LYS A 37 -6.00 13.04 41.50
C LYS A 37 -4.71 12.31 41.14
N PRO A 38 -3.80 12.13 42.11
CA PRO A 38 -2.56 11.40 41.86
C PRO A 38 -2.83 9.92 41.60
N VAL A 39 -1.99 9.33 40.76
CA VAL A 39 -1.96 7.90 40.42
C VAL A 39 -0.55 7.36 40.61
N LYS A 40 -0.40 6.05 40.80
CA LYS A 40 0.88 5.37 41.06
C LYS A 40 0.81 3.93 40.59
N ALA A 41 1.80 3.49 39.81
CA ALA A 41 1.90 2.11 39.40
C ALA A 41 2.46 1.22 40.54
N PHE A 42 2.09 -0.06 40.53
CA PHE A 42 2.54 -1.06 41.50
C PHE A 42 3.13 -2.28 40.79
N ILE A 43 4.25 -2.79 41.29
CA ILE A 43 5.08 -3.85 40.67
C ILE A 43 4.30 -5.11 40.27
N TYR A 44 3.22 -5.45 40.97
CA TYR A 44 2.47 -6.68 40.71
C TYR A 44 1.42 -6.54 39.59
N GLN A 45 1.16 -5.32 39.11
CA GLN A 45 0.15 -5.06 38.10
C GLN A 45 0.58 -5.61 36.73
N ASP A 46 -0.38 -5.91 35.87
CA ASP A 46 -0.10 -6.22 34.47
C ASP A 46 0.26 -4.91 33.73
N HIS A 47 1.54 -4.57 33.73
CA HIS A 47 2.01 -3.30 33.16
C HIS A 47 1.72 -3.18 31.67
N ALA A 48 1.79 -4.27 30.90
CA ALA A 48 1.48 -4.25 29.48
C ALA A 48 0.00 -3.90 29.23
N ALA A 49 -0.91 -4.51 30.00
CA ALA A 49 -2.34 -4.22 29.91
C ALA A 49 -2.69 -2.78 30.33
N TYR A 50 -2.04 -2.27 31.39
CA TYR A 50 -2.22 -0.88 31.83
C TYR A 50 -1.70 0.11 30.78
N ILE A 51 -0.50 -0.10 30.23
CA ILE A 51 0.06 0.74 29.15
C ILE A 51 -0.89 0.78 27.96
N ALA A 52 -1.38 -0.38 27.51
CA ALA A 52 -2.33 -0.45 26.40
C ALA A 52 -3.62 0.33 26.68
N THR A 53 -4.14 0.24 27.91
CA THR A 53 -5.36 0.95 28.32
C THR A 53 -5.14 2.47 28.36
N HIS A 54 -4.03 2.97 28.91
CA HIS A 54 -3.73 4.41 28.92
C HIS A 54 -3.47 4.94 27.51
N GLN A 55 -2.77 4.18 26.65
CA GLN A 55 -2.53 4.56 25.25
C GLN A 55 -3.84 4.64 24.45
N ALA A 56 -4.74 3.66 24.62
CA ALA A 56 -6.06 3.68 23.98
C ALA A 56 -6.88 4.89 24.45
N PHE A 57 -6.86 5.19 25.75
CA PHE A 57 -7.53 6.36 26.31
C PHE A 57 -7.00 7.69 25.74
N MET A 58 -5.68 7.81 25.52
CA MET A 58 -5.09 9.01 24.90
C MET A 58 -5.45 9.16 23.42
N GLN A 59 -5.68 8.05 22.72
CA GLN A 59 -6.02 8.02 21.29
C GLN A 59 -7.52 8.16 21.05
N ASP A 60 -8.35 8.08 22.09
CA ASP A 60 -9.78 8.22 21.99
C ASP A 60 -10.14 9.66 21.52
N PRO A 61 -10.87 9.82 20.39
CA PRO A 61 -11.19 11.13 19.84
C PRO A 61 -12.04 12.00 20.78
N GLN A 62 -12.92 11.40 21.57
CA GLN A 62 -13.77 12.11 22.51
C GLN A 62 -12.95 12.63 23.69
N ILE A 63 -12.04 11.80 24.21
CA ILE A 63 -11.10 12.22 25.27
C ILE A 63 -10.17 13.31 24.75
N ALA A 64 -9.60 13.15 23.55
CA ALA A 64 -8.75 14.15 22.93
C ALA A 64 -9.46 15.50 22.77
N ALA A 65 -10.73 15.49 22.33
CA ALA A 65 -11.55 16.70 22.21
C ALA A 65 -11.84 17.35 23.57
N PHE A 66 -12.11 16.56 24.60
CA PHE A 66 -12.36 17.05 25.96
C PHE A 66 -11.10 17.65 26.58
N VAL A 67 -9.98 16.91 26.56
CA VAL A 67 -8.70 17.36 27.09
C VAL A 67 -8.22 18.59 26.34
N GLY A 68 -8.35 18.65 25.00
CA GLY A 68 -7.95 19.80 24.19
C GLY A 68 -8.68 21.11 24.53
N GLN A 69 -9.88 21.04 25.12
CA GLN A 69 -10.63 22.21 25.59
C GLN A 69 -10.33 22.57 27.06
N ASN A 70 -9.69 21.68 27.81
CA ASN A 70 -9.43 21.86 29.23
C ASN A 70 -8.18 22.73 29.45
N PRO A 71 -8.25 23.82 30.23
CA PRO A 71 -7.07 24.62 30.58
C PRO A 71 -5.93 23.83 31.23
N ALA A 72 -6.25 22.70 31.89
CA ALA A 72 -5.30 21.78 32.50
C ALA A 72 -4.81 20.68 31.53
N ALA A 73 -5.08 20.78 30.22
CA ALA A 73 -4.71 19.75 29.22
C ALA A 73 -3.26 19.27 29.35
N GLN A 74 -2.33 20.23 29.44
CA GLN A 74 -0.90 19.91 29.56
C GLN A 74 -0.57 19.15 30.84
N GLN A 75 -1.25 19.46 31.95
CA GLN A 75 -1.04 18.78 33.23
C GLN A 75 -1.60 17.37 33.20
N VAL A 76 -2.80 17.18 32.63
CA VAL A 76 -3.42 15.86 32.43
C VAL A 76 -2.50 14.97 31.59
N MET A 77 -2.04 15.48 30.45
CA MET A 77 -1.14 14.73 29.55
C MET A 77 0.21 14.45 30.20
N ALA A 78 0.77 15.40 30.96
CA ALA A 78 2.03 15.18 31.69
C ALA A 78 1.89 14.11 32.79
N ALA A 79 0.81 14.15 33.58
CA ALA A 79 0.54 13.17 34.63
C ALA A 79 0.33 11.77 34.05
N LEU A 80 -0.43 11.66 32.95
CA LEU A 80 -0.65 10.38 32.29
C LEU A 80 0.65 9.81 31.68
N ASN A 81 1.44 10.64 30.99
CA ASN A 81 2.74 10.22 30.45
C ASN A 81 3.72 9.80 31.56
N ALA A 82 3.74 10.51 32.69
CA ALA A 82 4.56 10.15 33.84
C ALA A 82 4.15 8.79 34.41
N HIS A 83 2.84 8.54 34.55
CA HIS A 83 2.32 7.28 35.05
C HIS A 83 2.56 6.11 34.08
N ILE A 84 2.38 6.32 32.76
CA ILE A 84 2.78 5.35 31.74
C ILE A 84 4.27 5.02 31.86
N ALA A 85 5.13 6.01 32.14
CA ALA A 85 6.56 5.77 32.34
C ALA A 85 6.84 4.89 33.58
N GLU A 86 6.05 5.00 34.65
CA GLU A 86 6.15 4.07 35.79
C GLU A 86 5.83 2.63 35.36
N HIS A 87 4.77 2.41 34.59
CA HIS A 87 4.45 1.09 34.05
C HIS A 87 5.54 0.57 33.10
N ILE A 88 6.10 1.41 32.23
CA ILE A 88 7.21 1.02 31.35
C ILE A 88 8.44 0.57 32.16
N ALA A 89 8.77 1.28 33.24
CA ALA A 89 9.88 0.92 34.10
C ALA A 89 9.66 -0.43 34.79
N PHE A 90 8.45 -0.69 35.30
CA PHE A 90 8.13 -1.98 35.91
C PHE A 90 7.98 -3.12 34.90
N ASP A 91 7.45 -2.85 33.70
CA ASP A 91 7.44 -3.83 32.61
C ASP A 91 8.87 -4.22 32.20
N TYR A 92 9.78 -3.25 32.12
CA TYR A 92 11.20 -3.52 31.88
C TYR A 92 11.80 -4.40 32.99
N ARG A 93 11.50 -4.08 34.25
CA ARG A 93 11.92 -4.89 35.40
C ARG A 93 11.38 -6.33 35.33
N SER A 94 10.10 -6.51 35.04
CA SER A 94 9.48 -7.83 34.89
C SER A 94 10.17 -8.65 33.78
N GLN A 95 10.49 -8.02 32.65
CA GLN A 95 11.23 -8.68 31.57
C GLN A 95 12.67 -9.06 31.97
N MET A 96 13.32 -8.23 32.79
CA MET A 96 14.64 -8.54 33.36
C MET A 96 14.55 -9.74 34.32
N GLU A 97 13.57 -9.77 35.21
CA GLU A 97 13.31 -10.89 36.12
C GLU A 97 13.03 -12.19 35.35
N GLN A 98 12.24 -12.12 34.27
CA GLN A 98 12.01 -13.25 33.37
C GLN A 98 13.30 -13.74 32.69
N LYS A 99 14.22 -12.85 32.32
CA LYS A 99 15.52 -13.23 31.75
C LYS A 99 16.46 -13.86 32.76
N LEU A 100 16.42 -13.37 33.98
CA LEU A 100 17.20 -13.90 35.09
C LEU A 100 16.62 -15.21 35.64
N GLY A 101 15.33 -15.46 35.42
CA GLY A 101 14.61 -16.59 36.00
C GLY A 101 14.38 -16.46 37.52
N VAL A 102 14.68 -15.30 38.09
CA VAL A 102 14.55 -15.00 39.52
C VAL A 102 14.02 -13.58 39.72
N PRO A 103 13.21 -13.33 40.77
CA PRO A 103 12.74 -11.99 41.09
C PRO A 103 13.90 -11.11 41.56
N LEU A 104 13.89 -9.83 41.18
CA LEU A 104 14.87 -8.86 41.63
C LEU A 104 14.50 -8.37 43.04
N PRO A 105 15.47 -7.91 43.85
CA PRO A 105 15.20 -7.24 45.12
C PRO A 105 14.26 -6.04 44.95
N ALA A 106 13.44 -5.76 45.98
CA ALA A 106 12.50 -4.64 45.91
C ALA A 106 13.27 -3.32 45.66
N PRO A 107 12.67 -2.34 44.95
CA PRO A 107 13.31 -1.04 44.79
C PRO A 107 13.67 -0.44 46.14
N ASN A 108 14.90 0.07 46.28
CA ASN A 108 15.45 0.64 47.52
C ASN A 108 15.67 -0.36 48.67
N GLN A 109 15.63 -1.68 48.41
CA GLN A 109 16.09 -2.65 49.38
C GLN A 109 17.61 -2.49 49.58
N GLU A 110 18.03 -2.29 50.83
CA GLU A 110 19.45 -2.27 51.17
C GLU A 110 20.05 -3.67 50.97
N LEU A 111 21.14 -3.72 50.21
CA LEU A 111 21.92 -4.92 49.95
C LEU A 111 23.30 -4.74 50.56
N ASP A 112 23.96 -5.84 50.91
CA ASP A 112 25.38 -5.77 51.26
C ASP A 112 26.23 -5.48 50.00
N GLU A 113 27.42 -4.93 50.19
CA GLU A 113 28.29 -4.50 49.08
C GLU A 113 28.63 -5.66 48.12
N LYS A 114 28.70 -6.90 48.62
CA LYS A 114 29.09 -8.06 47.82
C LYS A 114 27.94 -8.53 46.94
N ASP A 115 26.74 -8.61 47.50
CA ASP A 115 25.51 -8.96 46.81
C ASP A 115 25.13 -7.88 45.80
N GLU A 116 25.33 -6.59 46.12
CA GLU A 116 25.11 -5.49 45.17
C GLU A 116 26.01 -5.63 43.94
N VAL A 117 27.31 -5.89 44.13
CA VAL A 117 28.26 -6.09 43.01
C VAL A 117 27.92 -7.32 42.18
N LEU A 118 27.54 -8.43 42.83
CA LEU A 118 27.15 -9.65 42.12
C LEU A 118 25.87 -9.44 41.31
N LEU A 119 24.86 -8.81 41.93
CA LEU A 119 23.59 -8.49 41.30
C LEU A 119 23.80 -7.54 40.12
N ALA A 120 24.65 -6.51 40.26
CA ALA A 120 24.95 -5.57 39.19
C ALA A 120 25.54 -6.27 37.95
N ARG A 121 26.45 -7.24 38.14
CA ARG A 121 27.00 -8.04 37.03
C ARG A 121 25.92 -8.87 36.35
N LEU A 122 25.12 -9.57 37.15
CA LEU A 122 24.04 -10.42 36.66
C LEU A 122 22.98 -9.61 35.88
N ILE A 123 22.57 -8.47 36.42
CA ILE A 123 21.65 -7.53 35.76
C ILE A 123 22.27 -6.97 34.48
N SER A 124 23.56 -6.63 34.47
CA SER A 124 24.23 -6.13 33.26
C SER A 124 24.16 -7.15 32.13
N ASP A 125 24.50 -8.41 32.39
CA ASP A 125 24.48 -9.48 31.38
C ASP A 125 23.06 -9.73 30.86
N ALA A 126 22.08 -9.82 31.75
CA ALA A 126 20.67 -9.97 31.37
C ALA A 126 20.15 -8.76 30.59
N GLY A 127 20.59 -7.55 30.96
CA GLY A 127 20.23 -6.31 30.28
C GLY A 127 20.76 -6.26 28.86
N THR A 128 22.01 -6.68 28.64
CA THR A 128 22.58 -6.83 27.30
C THR A 128 21.80 -7.84 26.47
N GLN A 129 21.50 -9.02 27.03
CA GLN A 129 20.74 -10.05 26.32
C GLN A 129 19.30 -9.61 26.00
N LEU A 130 18.61 -8.99 26.96
CA LEU A 130 17.26 -8.46 26.77
C LEU A 130 17.25 -7.39 25.68
N THR A 131 18.24 -6.48 25.70
CA THR A 131 18.37 -5.43 24.70
C THR A 131 18.58 -6.01 23.30
N GLN A 132 19.50 -6.97 23.15
CA GLN A 132 19.72 -7.66 21.87
C GLN A 132 18.45 -8.37 21.38
N GLN A 133 17.72 -9.04 22.28
CA GLN A 133 16.46 -9.67 21.93
C GLN A 133 15.42 -8.65 21.45
N LYS A 134 15.26 -7.52 22.17
CA LYS A 134 14.31 -6.47 21.79
C LYS A 134 14.67 -5.82 20.45
N GLN A 135 15.96 -5.61 20.17
CA GLN A 135 16.42 -5.12 18.87
C GLN A 135 16.05 -6.10 17.74
N ALA A 136 16.23 -7.40 17.95
CA ALA A 136 15.82 -8.42 16.99
C ALA A 136 14.29 -8.45 16.78
N GLN A 137 13.51 -8.38 17.87
CA GLN A 137 12.04 -8.31 17.81
C GLN A 137 11.55 -7.05 17.09
N ALA A 138 12.16 -5.89 17.38
CA ALA A 138 11.81 -4.63 16.72
C ALA A 138 12.13 -4.68 15.22
N ALA A 139 13.26 -5.27 14.83
CA ALA A 139 13.60 -5.48 13.42
C ALA A 139 12.60 -6.41 12.72
N GLN A 140 12.16 -7.48 13.40
CA GLN A 140 11.13 -8.38 12.88
C GLN A 140 9.76 -7.70 12.73
N ALA A 141 9.33 -6.92 13.73
CA ALA A 141 8.09 -6.17 13.70
C ALA A 141 8.10 -5.11 12.57
N ALA A 142 9.21 -4.38 12.42
CA ALA A 142 9.39 -3.43 11.32
C ALA A 142 9.34 -4.12 9.94
N ALA A 143 9.90 -5.32 9.81
CA ALA A 143 9.79 -6.11 8.58
C ALA A 143 8.35 -6.57 8.31
N GLN A 144 7.61 -6.99 9.33
CA GLN A 144 6.20 -7.37 9.21
C GLN A 144 5.30 -6.17 8.84
N GLN A 145 5.57 -5.00 9.43
CA GLN A 145 4.84 -3.78 9.12
C GLN A 145 5.13 -3.33 7.68
N LYS A 146 6.37 -3.46 7.20
CA LYS A 146 6.70 -3.23 5.78
C LYS A 146 5.97 -4.20 4.84
N MET A 147 5.80 -5.47 5.20
CA MET A 147 5.01 -6.40 4.37
C MET A 147 3.52 -6.05 4.32
N GLN A 148 2.98 -5.45 5.38
CA GLN A 148 1.61 -4.94 5.42
C GLN A 148 1.49 -3.53 4.85
N ASP A 149 2.60 -2.92 4.43
CA ASP A 149 2.61 -1.59 3.83
C ASP A 149 1.79 -1.66 2.52
N PRO A 150 0.71 -0.88 2.41
CA PRO A 150 -0.11 -0.80 1.20
C PRO A 150 0.71 -0.49 -0.06
N LEU A 151 1.84 0.20 0.09
CA LEU A 151 2.74 0.50 -1.02
C LEU A 151 3.40 -0.77 -1.59
N ILE A 152 3.80 -1.71 -0.74
CA ILE A 152 4.35 -3.00 -1.20
C ILE A 152 3.27 -3.84 -1.88
N GLN A 153 2.05 -3.84 -1.34
CA GLN A 153 0.91 -4.53 -1.97
C GLN A 153 0.60 -3.94 -3.35
N MET A 154 0.54 -2.61 -3.46
CA MET A 154 0.33 -1.91 -4.72
C MET A 154 1.43 -2.21 -5.73
N GLN A 155 2.70 -2.29 -5.29
CA GLN A 155 3.82 -2.63 -6.16
C GLN A 155 3.70 -4.06 -6.73
N GLN A 156 3.19 -5.01 -5.95
CA GLN A 156 2.92 -6.38 -6.43
C GLN A 156 1.77 -6.40 -7.44
N GLU A 157 0.70 -5.65 -7.20
CA GLU A 157 -0.41 -5.51 -8.15
C GLU A 157 0.04 -4.84 -9.45
N GLU A 158 0.86 -3.79 -9.36
CA GLU A 158 1.43 -3.10 -10.52
C GLU A 158 2.28 -4.04 -11.38
N LEU A 159 3.09 -4.90 -10.76
CA LEU A 159 3.87 -5.92 -11.47
C LEU A 159 2.97 -6.92 -12.22
N LYS A 160 1.88 -7.35 -11.60
CA LYS A 160 0.89 -8.23 -12.24
C LYS A 160 0.19 -7.54 -13.42
N LEU A 161 -0.18 -6.27 -13.27
CA LEU A 161 -0.77 -5.48 -14.35
C LEU A 161 0.21 -5.30 -15.52
N LYS A 162 1.49 -5.03 -15.23
CA LYS A 162 2.55 -4.96 -16.26
C LYS A 162 2.70 -6.28 -17.02
N GLN A 163 2.67 -7.43 -16.34
CA GLN A 163 2.71 -8.74 -17.01
C GLN A 163 1.49 -8.95 -17.93
N GLN A 164 0.29 -8.61 -17.46
CA GLN A 164 -0.92 -8.69 -18.29
C GLN A 164 -0.89 -7.72 -19.47
N GLU A 165 -0.31 -6.52 -19.29
CA GLU A 165 -0.14 -5.56 -20.37
C GLU A 165 0.82 -6.08 -21.44
N ILE A 166 1.95 -6.67 -21.05
CA ILE A 166 2.91 -7.29 -21.99
C ILE A 166 2.22 -8.41 -22.77
N GLN A 167 1.43 -9.26 -22.11
CA GLN A 167 0.71 -10.34 -22.78
C GLN A 167 -0.34 -9.79 -23.77
N ARG A 168 -1.08 -8.74 -23.39
CA ARG A 168 -2.04 -8.08 -24.29
C ARG A 168 -1.34 -7.41 -25.47
N LYS A 169 -0.19 -6.78 -25.27
CA LYS A 169 0.62 -6.20 -26.36
C LYS A 169 1.07 -7.29 -27.33
N ALA A 170 1.60 -8.40 -26.84
CA ALA A 170 1.99 -9.52 -27.69
C ALA A 170 0.81 -10.07 -28.52
N GLN A 171 -0.38 -10.21 -27.92
CA GLN A 171 -1.59 -10.63 -28.66
C GLN A 171 -2.02 -9.60 -29.70
N LYS A 172 -1.96 -8.31 -29.37
CA LYS A 172 -2.26 -7.22 -30.30
C LYS A 172 -1.28 -7.23 -31.48
N ASP A 173 0.01 -7.34 -31.20
CA ASP A 173 1.04 -7.36 -32.24
C ASP A 173 0.85 -8.55 -33.20
N GLN A 174 0.44 -9.72 -32.66
CA GLN A 174 0.08 -10.88 -33.48
C GLN A 174 -1.17 -10.64 -34.34
N ALA A 175 -2.19 -9.99 -33.79
CA ALA A 175 -3.42 -9.67 -34.52
C ALA A 175 -3.16 -8.63 -35.62
N ASP A 176 -2.37 -7.59 -35.34
CA ASP A 176 -1.99 -6.55 -36.30
C ASP A 176 -1.19 -7.19 -37.45
N ALA A 177 -0.22 -8.06 -37.15
CA ALA A 177 0.52 -8.80 -38.18
C ALA A 177 -0.39 -9.66 -39.08
N ALA A 178 -1.42 -10.30 -38.50
CA ALA A 178 -2.39 -11.08 -39.28
C ALA A 178 -3.27 -10.20 -40.18
N ILE A 179 -3.68 -9.02 -39.69
CA ILE A 179 -4.44 -8.04 -40.48
C ILE A 179 -3.59 -7.53 -41.65
N ASP A 180 -2.32 -7.21 -41.40
CA ASP A 180 -1.41 -6.73 -42.44
C ASP A 180 -1.16 -7.80 -43.50
N ALA A 181 -1.00 -9.06 -43.10
CA ALA A 181 -0.89 -10.19 -44.02
C ALA A 181 -2.17 -10.34 -44.89
N ALA A 182 -3.36 -10.21 -44.29
CA ALA A 182 -4.62 -10.28 -45.01
C ALA A 182 -4.80 -9.11 -46.00
N ARG A 183 -4.38 -7.89 -45.62
CA ARG A 183 -4.37 -6.72 -46.50
C ARG A 183 -3.45 -6.92 -47.70
N LEU A 184 -2.24 -7.42 -47.48
CA LEU A 184 -1.29 -7.72 -48.55
C LEU A 184 -1.84 -8.76 -49.54
N GLN A 185 -2.53 -9.80 -49.04
CA GLN A 185 -3.20 -10.78 -49.89
C GLN A 185 -4.33 -10.16 -50.72
N LEU A 186 -5.15 -9.29 -50.12
CA LEU A 186 -6.23 -8.59 -50.82
C LEU A 186 -5.67 -7.68 -51.92
N ASP A 187 -4.61 -6.94 -51.64
CA ASP A 187 -3.97 -6.06 -52.61
C ASP A 187 -3.36 -6.86 -53.76
N THR A 188 -2.77 -8.02 -53.47
CA THR A 188 -2.28 -8.96 -54.48
C THR A 188 -3.41 -9.46 -55.39
N GLN A 189 -4.55 -9.88 -54.81
CA GLN A 189 -5.71 -10.32 -55.59
C GLN A 189 -6.29 -9.20 -56.46
N LYS A 190 -6.36 -7.98 -55.93
CA LYS A 190 -6.80 -6.80 -56.69
C LYS A 190 -5.86 -6.50 -57.87
N ALA A 191 -4.55 -6.58 -57.65
CA ALA A 191 -3.56 -6.38 -58.70
C ALA A 191 -3.68 -7.44 -59.80
N GLN A 192 -3.82 -8.72 -59.43
CA GLN A 192 -4.05 -9.81 -60.38
C GLN A 192 -5.35 -9.64 -61.17
N THR A 193 -6.45 -9.27 -60.49
CA THR A 193 -7.75 -9.03 -61.14
C THR A 193 -7.66 -7.87 -62.12
N THR A 194 -7.00 -6.77 -61.73
CA THR A 194 -6.78 -5.60 -62.59
C THR A 194 -5.96 -5.98 -63.81
N ALA A 195 -4.88 -6.74 -63.63
CA ALA A 195 -4.04 -7.22 -64.73
C ALA A 195 -4.81 -8.13 -65.69
N ALA A 196 -5.68 -9.02 -65.17
CA ALA A 196 -6.52 -9.89 -65.99
C ALA A 196 -7.55 -9.10 -66.80
N ILE A 197 -8.24 -8.14 -66.17
CA ILE A 197 -9.20 -7.25 -66.86
C ILE A 197 -8.50 -6.48 -67.97
N GLU A 198 -7.32 -5.92 -67.70
CA GLU A 198 -6.57 -5.15 -68.68
C GLU A 198 -6.08 -6.04 -69.83
N SER A 199 -5.62 -7.25 -69.54
CA SER A 199 -5.26 -8.24 -70.56
C SER A 199 -6.45 -8.60 -71.46
N SER A 200 -7.63 -8.86 -70.89
CA SER A 200 -8.85 -9.12 -71.66
C SER A 200 -9.27 -7.91 -72.49
N ARG A 201 -9.12 -6.69 -71.96
CA ARG A 201 -9.42 -5.44 -72.69
C ARG A 201 -8.51 -5.27 -73.90
N ILE A 202 -7.21 -5.50 -73.74
CA ILE A 202 -6.23 -5.43 -74.83
C ILE A 202 -6.53 -6.50 -75.89
N ALA A 203 -6.84 -7.73 -75.47
CA ALA A 203 -7.20 -8.81 -76.40
C ALA A 203 -8.43 -8.44 -77.25
N ALA A 204 -9.50 -7.96 -76.61
CA ALA A 204 -10.71 -7.52 -77.30
C ALA A 204 -10.45 -6.34 -78.25
N GLN A 205 -9.58 -5.39 -77.87
CA GLN A 205 -9.18 -4.29 -78.75
C GLN A 205 -8.40 -4.78 -79.96
N ASN A 206 -7.50 -5.75 -79.78
CA ASN A 206 -6.73 -6.34 -80.88
C ASN A 206 -7.64 -7.10 -81.86
N GLU A 207 -8.59 -7.89 -81.36
CA GLU A 207 -9.58 -8.60 -82.19
C GLU A 207 -10.44 -7.61 -82.98
N GLN A 208 -10.91 -6.53 -82.36
CA GLN A 208 -11.65 -5.47 -83.06
C GLN A 208 -10.81 -4.78 -84.13
N ALA A 209 -9.53 -4.52 -83.86
CA ALA A 209 -8.62 -3.91 -84.83
C ALA A 209 -8.37 -4.84 -86.03
N GLN A 210 -8.16 -6.14 -85.79
CA GLN A 210 -8.04 -7.14 -86.84
C GLN A 210 -9.31 -7.23 -87.69
N ALA A 211 -10.48 -7.35 -87.06
CA ALA A 211 -11.75 -7.40 -87.78
C ALA A 211 -12.00 -6.15 -88.64
N LYS A 212 -11.57 -4.97 -88.19
CA LYS A 212 -11.61 -3.74 -89.00
C LYS A 212 -10.66 -3.80 -90.19
N ASN A 213 -9.42 -4.22 -89.96
CA ASN A 213 -8.43 -4.37 -91.04
C ASN A 213 -8.92 -5.36 -92.10
N ASP A 214 -9.47 -6.50 -91.70
CA ASP A 214 -10.03 -7.51 -92.60
C ASP A 214 -11.21 -6.93 -93.42
N LEU A 215 -12.09 -6.17 -92.77
CA LEU A 215 -13.20 -5.46 -93.45
C LEU A 215 -12.70 -4.46 -94.49
N ASP A 216 -11.66 -3.70 -94.16
CA ASP A 216 -11.06 -2.73 -95.07
C ASP A 216 -10.34 -3.41 -96.24
N GLU A 217 -9.68 -4.56 -95.99
CA GLU A 217 -9.08 -5.39 -97.04
C GLU A 217 -10.14 -5.97 -98.00
N VAL A 218 -11.24 -6.52 -97.45
CA VAL A 218 -12.36 -7.02 -98.26
C VAL A 218 -12.97 -5.91 -99.12
N LYS A 219 -13.15 -4.70 -98.57
CA LYS A 219 -13.63 -3.55 -99.35
C LYS A 219 -12.67 -3.19 -100.47
N ALA A 220 -11.36 -3.12 -100.20
CA ALA A 220 -10.35 -2.82 -101.21
C ALA A 220 -10.35 -3.85 -102.36
N ILE A 221 -10.50 -5.15 -102.05
CA ILE A 221 -10.62 -6.22 -103.04
C ILE A 221 -11.91 -6.03 -103.87
N MET A 222 -13.04 -5.71 -103.23
CA MET A 222 -14.30 -5.45 -103.92
C MET A 222 -14.23 -4.24 -104.86
N ASP A 223 -13.59 -3.15 -104.42
CA ASP A 223 -13.43 -1.94 -105.22
C ASP A 223 -12.50 -2.19 -106.42
N LEU A 224 -11.44 -2.99 -106.24
CA LEU A 224 -10.59 -3.44 -107.34
C LEU A 224 -11.35 -4.31 -108.35
N ALA A 225 -12.19 -5.23 -107.86
CA ALA A 225 -13.02 -6.08 -108.70
C ALA A 225 -14.05 -5.27 -109.51
N LYS A 226 -14.64 -4.22 -108.92
CA LYS A 226 -15.52 -3.27 -109.64
C LYS A 226 -14.75 -2.45 -110.68
N ALA A 227 -13.51 -2.05 -110.41
CA ALA A 227 -12.68 -1.32 -111.35
C ALA A 227 -12.25 -2.15 -112.57
N GLN A 228 -12.26 -3.48 -112.48
CA GLN A 228 -11.92 -4.42 -113.56
C GLN A 228 -13.12 -4.89 -114.39
N GLN A 229 -14.35 -4.45 -114.10
CA GLN A 229 -15.50 -4.75 -114.97
C GLN A 229 -15.38 -4.02 -116.32
N PRO A 230 -15.47 -4.73 -117.47
CA PRO A 230 -15.36 -4.09 -118.78
C PRO A 230 -16.58 -3.19 -119.03
N ARG A 231 -16.33 -1.95 -119.47
CA ARG A 231 -17.37 -1.04 -119.99
C ARG A 231 -18.03 -1.70 -121.19
N GLY A 232 -19.27 -2.18 -121.02
CA GLY A 232 -20.11 -2.65 -122.12
C GLY A 232 -20.39 -1.54 -123.16
N PRO A 233 -20.69 -1.91 -124.41
CA PRO A 233 -20.60 -0.99 -125.56
C PRO A 233 -21.72 0.05 -125.56
N GLN A 234 -21.38 1.28 -125.99
CA GLN A 234 -22.36 2.28 -126.45
C GLN A 234 -23.00 1.83 -127.76
N GLY A 235 -24.32 1.94 -127.85
CA GLY A 235 -25.11 1.92 -129.07
C GLY A 235 -26.59 1.91 -128.69
N GLY A 236 -27.46 2.78 -129.22
CA GLY A 236 -27.33 3.91 -130.14
C GLY A 236 -28.61 4.73 -130.07
#